data_AF-A0A357MPS5-F1
#
_entry.id   AF-A0A357MPS5-F1
#
_cell.length_a   1.000
_cell.length_b   1.000
_cell.length_c   1.000
_cell.angle_alpha   90.00
_cell.angle_beta   90.00
_cell.angle_gamma   90.00
#
_symmetry.space_group_name_H-M   'P 1'
#
loop_
_entity.id
_entity.type
_entity.pdbx_description
1 polymer ?
#
loop_
_entity_poly.entity_id
_entity_poly.type
_entity_poly.pdbx_seq_one_letter_code
_entity_poly.pdbx_strand_id
1 'polypeptide(L)'
;MPCEMDKIINIAKKYNLKIVEDAAHSLPTFYQEKIIGSLDTDATVFSFYATKTITTGEGGMIVTKNPEIAKRCRVMRLHGINRDAFDRYTSNKPSWFYEVIAPGFKYNMTDVAASIGIHQLRKANTFHKRRTEMANIYNNALTDLPISLPPKASNHNQHAWHLYVIRLTKDSPINRDRFIDLMIEGNIGCSVHFIPLHLHPYWRNRYNLKPNDFPNALNAYQNAVSLPLYTKMQAQDQEKVITTIHKIFKKT
;
A
#
# COMPACT_ATOMS: atom_id res chain seq x y z
N MET A 1 2.07 7.39 3.71
CA MET A 1 2.59 7.63 5.07
C MET A 1 2.11 6.52 5.98
N PRO A 2 2.89 6.05 6.96
CA PRO A 2 2.36 5.20 8.03
C PRO A 2 1.24 5.89 8.81
N CYS A 3 0.40 5.12 9.50
CA CYS A 3 -0.59 5.66 10.43
C CYS A 3 0.09 6.19 11.70
N GLU A 4 -0.68 6.86 12.57
CA GLU A 4 -0.25 7.26 13.92
C GLU A 4 -0.15 6.02 14.83
N MET A 5 0.87 5.19 14.61
CA MET A 5 0.95 3.84 15.18
C MET A 5 1.03 3.82 16.70
N ASP A 6 1.69 4.77 17.37
CA ASP A 6 1.73 4.82 18.83
C ASP A 6 0.33 4.97 19.43
N LYS A 7 -0.52 5.81 18.82
CA LYS A 7 -1.90 6.00 19.27
C LYS A 7 -2.72 4.72 19.10
N ILE A 8 -2.55 4.05 17.97
CA ILE A 8 -3.24 2.78 17.66
C ILE A 8 -2.80 1.68 18.63
N ILE A 9 -1.49 1.52 18.84
CA ILE A 9 -0.91 0.53 19.75
C ILE A 9 -1.37 0.78 21.18
N ASN A 10 -1.42 2.03 21.64
CA ASN A 10 -1.90 2.38 22.98
C ASN A 10 -3.38 1.98 23.18
N ILE A 11 -4.23 2.23 22.18
CA ILE A 11 -5.64 1.79 22.22
C ILE A 11 -5.71 0.27 22.27
N ALA A 12 -4.97 -0.42 21.39
CA ALA A 12 -4.99 -1.88 21.35
C ALA A 12 -4.54 -2.51 22.66
N LYS A 13 -3.48 -1.98 23.29
CA LYS A 13 -3.03 -2.43 24.62
C LYS A 13 -4.10 -2.22 25.68
N LYS A 14 -4.73 -1.04 25.72
CA LYS A 14 -5.79 -0.71 26.70
C LYS A 14 -6.96 -1.68 26.63
N TYR A 15 -7.34 -2.12 25.42
CA TYR A 15 -8.51 -2.97 25.18
C TYR A 15 -8.16 -4.42 24.83
N ASN A 16 -6.90 -4.84 25.00
CA ASN A 16 -6.40 -6.17 24.66
C ASN A 16 -6.75 -6.61 23.22
N LEU A 17 -6.61 -5.70 22.25
CA LEU A 17 -6.88 -5.94 20.84
C LEU A 17 -5.62 -6.38 20.10
N LYS A 18 -5.82 -7.16 19.04
CA LYS A 18 -4.76 -7.56 18.11
C LYS A 18 -4.61 -6.55 16.97
N ILE A 19 -3.38 -6.31 16.52
CA ILE A 19 -3.09 -5.41 15.40
C ILE A 19 -2.47 -6.21 14.25
N VAL A 20 -3.13 -6.15 13.09
CA VAL A 20 -2.55 -6.54 11.80
C VAL A 20 -2.36 -5.28 10.96
N GLU A 21 -1.11 -4.97 10.62
CA GLU A 21 -0.78 -3.87 9.73
C GLU A 21 -0.92 -4.29 8.27
N ASP A 22 -1.79 -3.62 7.50
CA ASP A 22 -1.74 -3.66 6.04
C ASP A 22 -0.67 -2.68 5.55
N ALA A 23 0.49 -3.22 5.21
CA ALA A 23 1.66 -2.49 4.72
C ALA A 23 1.87 -2.68 3.21
N ALA A 24 0.83 -3.02 2.45
CA ALA A 24 0.91 -3.23 1.00
C ALA A 24 1.57 -2.08 0.22
N HIS A 25 1.46 -0.85 0.73
CA HIS A 25 2.01 0.38 0.12
C HIS A 25 3.22 0.96 0.86
N SER A 26 3.77 0.25 1.85
CA SER A 26 4.63 0.85 2.87
C SER A 26 6.07 0.33 2.86
N LEU A 27 6.49 -0.49 1.90
CA LEU A 27 7.88 -0.96 1.82
C LEU A 27 8.73 -0.06 0.89
N PRO A 28 9.96 0.36 1.27
CA PRO A 28 10.52 0.44 2.62
C PRO A 28 10.14 1.79 3.28
N THR A 29 9.50 1.75 4.44
CA THR A 29 9.20 2.97 5.22
C THR A 29 9.47 2.76 6.69
N PHE A 30 9.56 3.90 7.38
CA PHE A 30 9.85 4.01 8.80
C PHE A 30 8.73 4.80 9.49
N TYR A 31 8.39 4.36 10.69
CA TYR A 31 7.61 5.11 11.66
C TYR A 31 8.47 5.32 12.89
N GLN A 32 8.77 6.58 13.23
CA GLN A 32 9.70 6.96 14.30
C GLN A 32 10.99 6.13 14.26
N GLU A 33 11.70 6.17 13.12
CA GLU A 33 12.97 5.46 12.88
C GLU A 33 12.90 3.92 12.93
N LYS A 34 11.74 3.34 13.22
CA LYS A 34 11.49 1.89 13.16
C LYS A 34 10.92 1.51 11.81
N ILE A 35 11.51 0.50 11.16
CA ILE A 35 11.00 0.00 9.89
C ILE A 35 9.59 -0.58 10.07
N ILE A 36 8.67 -0.27 9.16
CA ILE A 36 7.35 -0.91 9.14
C ILE A 36 7.54 -2.43 9.02
N GLY A 37 6.77 -3.19 9.81
CA GLY A 37 7.02 -4.62 10.02
C GLY A 37 7.77 -4.97 11.30
N SER A 38 8.36 -3.98 11.98
CA SER A 38 9.10 -4.17 13.24
C SER A 38 8.43 -3.51 14.46
N LEU A 39 7.24 -2.94 14.28
CA LEU A 39 6.51 -2.27 15.35
C LEU A 39 6.01 -3.26 16.42
N ASP A 40 5.43 -2.75 17.49
CA ASP A 40 4.83 -3.56 18.55
C ASP A 40 3.39 -3.95 18.18
N THR A 41 3.28 -4.75 17.12
CA THR A 41 2.04 -5.24 16.51
C THR A 41 2.11 -6.76 16.32
N ASP A 42 0.97 -7.42 16.11
CA ASP A 42 0.95 -8.89 16.04
C ASP A 42 1.44 -9.42 14.69
N ALA A 43 1.11 -8.74 13.60
CA ALA A 43 1.59 -9.09 12.26
C ALA A 43 1.55 -7.89 11.31
N THR A 44 2.41 -7.91 10.29
CA THR A 44 2.40 -6.93 9.20
C THR A 44 2.41 -7.65 7.87
N VAL A 45 1.56 -7.22 6.94
CA VAL A 45 1.37 -7.85 5.63
C VAL A 45 1.83 -6.91 4.53
N PHE A 46 2.70 -7.40 3.66
CA PHE A 46 3.20 -6.69 2.48
C PHE A 46 2.64 -7.31 1.21
N SER A 47 2.49 -6.48 0.18
CA SER A 47 2.10 -6.90 -1.17
C SER A 47 3.26 -6.68 -2.13
N PHE A 48 3.48 -7.65 -3.00
CA PHE A 48 4.48 -7.62 -4.08
C PHE A 48 3.82 -7.78 -5.46
N TYR A 49 2.57 -7.32 -5.58
CA TYR A 49 1.88 -7.25 -6.86
C TYR A 49 2.66 -6.35 -7.85
N ALA A 50 2.44 -6.56 -9.15
CA ALA A 50 3.09 -5.89 -10.28
C ALA A 50 3.30 -4.37 -10.10
N THR A 51 2.34 -3.67 -9.49
CA THR A 51 2.39 -2.21 -9.35
C THR A 51 3.04 -1.70 -8.06
N LYS A 52 3.35 -2.58 -7.10
CA LYS A 52 3.91 -2.20 -5.78
C LYS A 52 5.35 -1.68 -5.89
N THR A 53 5.87 -1.10 -4.79
CA THR A 53 7.22 -0.51 -4.76
C THR A 53 8.30 -1.50 -5.17
N ILE A 54 8.16 -2.75 -4.73
CA ILE A 54 8.86 -3.91 -5.26
C ILE A 54 7.82 -4.92 -5.73
N THR A 55 8.19 -5.80 -6.66
CA THR A 55 7.27 -6.78 -7.24
C THR A 55 7.88 -8.17 -7.33
N THR A 56 7.04 -9.20 -7.28
CA THR A 56 7.36 -10.59 -7.62
C THR A 56 6.47 -11.10 -8.76
N GLY A 57 5.89 -10.19 -9.55
CA GLY A 57 4.74 -10.44 -10.41
C GLY A 57 3.46 -10.49 -9.57
N GLU A 58 3.28 -11.61 -8.87
CA GLU A 58 2.27 -11.80 -7.82
C GLU A 58 2.96 -12.27 -6.54
N GLY A 59 2.52 -11.77 -5.39
CA GLY A 59 3.07 -12.21 -4.12
C GLY A 59 2.81 -11.28 -2.95
N GLY A 60 3.27 -11.71 -1.79
CA GLY A 60 3.18 -10.96 -0.55
C GLY A 60 4.02 -11.62 0.55
N MET A 61 4.06 -10.97 1.70
CA MET A 61 4.84 -11.43 2.84
C MET A 61 4.13 -11.06 4.14
N ILE A 62 4.16 -11.98 5.10
CA ILE A 62 3.76 -11.71 6.48
C ILE A 62 5.03 -11.69 7.32
N VAL A 63 5.20 -10.65 8.13
CA VAL A 63 6.22 -10.60 9.19
C VAL A 63 5.53 -10.51 10.54
N THR A 64 6.11 -11.17 11.54
CA THR A 64 5.61 -11.18 12.91
C THR A 64 6.74 -11.51 13.87
N LYS A 65 6.70 -10.92 15.08
CA LYS A 65 7.58 -11.31 16.19
C LYS A 65 7.06 -12.53 16.95
N ASN A 66 5.79 -12.91 16.74
CA ASN A 66 5.16 -14.01 17.45
C ASN A 66 5.44 -15.34 16.73
N PRO A 67 6.24 -16.25 17.34
CA PRO A 67 6.60 -17.52 16.71
C PRO A 67 5.38 -18.42 16.44
N GLU A 68 4.32 -18.33 17.24
CA GLU A 68 3.09 -19.10 17.06
C GLU A 68 2.29 -18.61 15.84
N ILE A 69 2.22 -17.29 15.62
CA ILE A 69 1.61 -16.74 14.39
C ILE A 69 2.42 -17.20 13.17
N ALA A 70 3.75 -17.11 13.22
CA ALA A 70 4.61 -17.54 12.11
C ALA A 70 4.43 -19.03 11.81
N LYS A 71 4.40 -19.89 12.84
CA LYS A 71 4.15 -21.33 12.72
C LYS A 71 2.77 -21.60 12.12
N ARG A 72 1.73 -20.90 12.60
CA ARG A 72 0.37 -21.03 12.07
C ARG A 72 0.28 -20.63 10.60
N CYS A 73 0.93 -19.54 10.20
CA CYS A 73 1.01 -19.12 8.79
C CYS A 73 1.71 -20.16 7.90
N ARG A 74 2.81 -20.78 8.37
CA ARG A 74 3.50 -21.85 7.62
C ARG A 74 2.63 -23.08 7.39
N VAL A 75 1.84 -23.47 8.39
CA VAL A 75 0.87 -24.58 8.26
C VAL A 75 -0.25 -24.19 7.30
N MET A 76 -0.88 -23.03 7.51
CA MET A 76 -2.06 -22.60 6.75
C MET A 76 -1.75 -22.26 5.29
N ARG A 77 -0.52 -21.86 4.93
CA ARG A 77 -0.18 -21.53 3.53
C ARG A 77 -0.06 -22.75 2.61
N LEU A 78 0.08 -23.95 3.19
CA LEU A 78 0.36 -25.18 2.43
C LEU A 78 -0.49 -26.35 2.94
N HIS A 79 -1.80 -26.27 2.64
CA HIS A 79 -2.82 -27.28 2.89
C HIS A 79 -3.01 -27.71 4.35
N GLY A 80 -2.45 -26.98 5.31
CA GLY A 80 -2.57 -27.31 6.73
C GLY A 80 -1.62 -28.40 7.19
N ILE A 81 -0.57 -28.67 6.42
CA ILE A 81 0.42 -29.71 6.71
C ILE A 81 1.34 -29.26 7.85
N ASN A 82 1.57 -30.13 8.83
CA ASN A 82 2.32 -29.83 10.06
C ASN A 82 3.85 -29.71 9.89
N ARG A 83 4.41 -30.14 8.75
CA ARG A 83 5.85 -30.08 8.44
C ARG A 83 6.12 -29.14 7.28
N ASP A 84 7.10 -28.26 7.42
CA ASP A 84 7.60 -27.50 6.28
C ASP A 84 8.31 -28.45 5.31
N ALA A 85 8.27 -28.13 4.02
CA ALA A 85 8.91 -28.94 2.99
C ALA A 85 10.42 -29.08 3.24
N PHE A 86 11.05 -28.07 3.85
CA PHE A 86 12.47 -28.06 4.17
C PHE A 86 12.82 -29.02 5.33
N ASP A 87 11.94 -29.16 6.32
CA ASP A 87 12.13 -30.07 7.47
C ASP A 87 12.01 -31.56 7.08
N ARG A 88 11.43 -31.86 5.91
CA ARG A 88 11.34 -33.23 5.39
C ARG A 88 12.69 -33.84 5.03
N TYR A 89 13.69 -33.01 4.76
CA TYR A 89 15.03 -33.44 4.36
C TYR A 89 16.05 -33.49 5.52
N THR A 90 15.64 -33.07 6.73
CA THR A 90 16.54 -32.96 7.90
C THR A 90 16.13 -33.87 9.08
N SER A 91 15.02 -34.61 8.97
CA SER A 91 14.49 -35.43 10.07
C SER A 91 14.82 -36.93 9.92
N ASN A 92 15.11 -37.61 11.03
CA ASN A 92 15.29 -39.08 11.11
C ASN A 92 13.98 -39.89 10.90
N LYS A 93 12.83 -39.23 10.68
CA LYS A 93 11.57 -39.89 10.30
C LYS A 93 11.44 -39.91 8.77
N PRO A 94 10.84 -40.95 8.18
CA PRO A 94 10.65 -41.04 6.73
C PRO A 94 10.00 -39.77 6.15
N SER A 95 10.61 -39.21 5.10
CA SER A 95 10.23 -37.92 4.50
C SER A 95 8.83 -37.90 3.90
N TRP A 96 8.23 -39.07 3.67
CA TRP A 96 6.90 -39.23 3.08
C TRP A 96 5.76 -38.98 4.07
N PHE A 97 5.97 -39.18 5.38
CA PHE A 97 4.90 -39.07 6.37
C PHE A 97 4.65 -37.60 6.76
N TYR A 98 3.40 -37.16 6.58
CA TYR A 98 2.91 -35.85 6.99
C TYR A 98 1.45 -35.93 7.43
N GLU A 99 1.02 -34.98 8.26
CA GLU A 99 -0.37 -34.88 8.72
C GLU A 99 -0.96 -33.53 8.32
N VAL A 100 -2.21 -33.55 7.91
CA VAL A 100 -3.02 -32.33 7.75
C VAL A 100 -3.71 -32.05 9.07
N ILE A 101 -3.24 -31.03 9.79
CA ILE A 101 -3.70 -30.67 11.14
C ILE A 101 -4.68 -29.50 11.14
N ALA A 102 -4.99 -28.95 9.97
CA ALA A 102 -5.91 -27.83 9.80
C ALA A 102 -6.45 -27.75 8.37
N PRO A 103 -7.60 -27.10 8.13
CA PRO A 103 -8.08 -26.80 6.79
C PRO A 103 -7.28 -25.63 6.18
N GLY A 104 -6.05 -25.89 5.73
CA GLY A 104 -5.19 -24.87 5.14
C GLY A 104 -5.51 -24.55 3.68
N PHE A 105 -4.73 -23.61 3.13
CA PHE A 105 -4.86 -23.05 1.79
C PHE A 105 -3.65 -23.40 0.92
N LYS A 106 -3.64 -22.93 -0.34
CA LYS A 106 -2.49 -23.00 -1.24
C LYS A 106 -1.97 -21.59 -1.55
N TYR A 107 -1.23 -21.00 -0.61
CA TYR A 107 -0.73 -19.62 -0.66
C TYR A 107 0.81 -19.51 -0.57
N ASN A 108 1.53 -20.61 -0.79
CA ASN A 108 3.00 -20.54 -0.80
C ASN A 108 3.50 -19.76 -2.02
N MET A 109 4.55 -18.96 -1.81
CA MET A 109 5.31 -18.32 -2.89
C MET A 109 6.14 -19.39 -3.63
N THR A 110 6.37 -19.18 -4.92
CA THR A 110 7.28 -20.01 -5.73
C THR A 110 8.69 -19.45 -5.70
N ASP A 111 9.70 -20.30 -5.92
CA ASP A 111 11.09 -19.85 -5.99
C ASP A 111 11.33 -18.89 -7.16
N VAL A 112 10.57 -19.02 -8.25
CA VAL A 112 10.59 -18.06 -9.37
C VAL A 112 10.17 -16.66 -8.89
N ALA A 113 9.03 -16.54 -8.20
CA ALA A 113 8.59 -15.27 -7.63
C ALA A 113 9.59 -14.73 -6.59
N ALA A 114 10.12 -15.61 -5.73
CA ALA A 114 11.12 -15.24 -4.73
C ALA A 114 12.43 -14.73 -5.36
N SER A 115 12.88 -15.32 -6.46
CA SER A 115 14.10 -14.90 -7.18
C SER A 115 13.99 -13.48 -7.72
N ILE A 116 12.82 -13.11 -8.28
CA ILE A 116 12.52 -11.72 -8.66
C ILE A 116 12.57 -10.82 -7.43
N GLY A 117 11.96 -11.26 -6.33
CA GLY A 117 11.86 -10.53 -5.07
C GLY A 117 13.22 -10.18 -4.46
N ILE A 118 14.17 -11.10 -4.41
CA ILE A 118 15.52 -10.87 -3.85
C ILE A 118 16.25 -9.76 -4.62
N HIS A 119 16.15 -9.75 -5.95
CA HIS A 119 16.76 -8.69 -6.77
C HIS A 119 16.03 -7.34 -6.66
N GLN A 120 14.71 -7.36 -6.49
CA GLN A 120 13.91 -6.16 -6.26
C GLN A 120 14.16 -5.55 -4.88
N LEU A 121 14.30 -6.38 -3.84
CA LEU A 121 14.56 -5.94 -2.46
C LEU A 121 15.87 -5.15 -2.36
N ARG A 122 16.92 -5.58 -3.08
CA ARG A 122 18.21 -4.84 -3.17
C ARG A 122 18.04 -3.42 -3.75
N LYS A 123 16.98 -3.17 -4.53
CA LYS A 123 16.68 -1.87 -5.16
C LYS A 123 15.65 -1.05 -4.40
N ALA A 124 15.06 -1.57 -3.32
CA ALA A 124 13.93 -0.95 -2.63
C ALA A 124 14.24 0.49 -2.15
N ASN A 125 15.41 0.70 -1.55
CA ASN A 125 15.84 2.03 -1.10
C ASN A 125 16.12 2.99 -2.26
N THR A 126 16.70 2.49 -3.36
CA THR A 126 16.92 3.28 -4.58
C THR A 126 15.59 3.72 -5.20
N PHE A 127 14.60 2.82 -5.25
CA PHE A 127 13.26 3.16 -5.72
C PHE A 127 12.56 4.18 -4.81
N HIS A 128 12.69 4.03 -3.50
CA HIS A 128 12.18 4.99 -2.54
C HIS A 128 12.80 6.39 -2.73
N LYS A 129 14.13 6.46 -2.87
CA LYS A 129 14.83 7.72 -3.14
C LYS A 129 14.31 8.39 -4.42
N ARG A 130 14.23 7.66 -5.52
CA ARG A 130 13.70 8.17 -6.80
C ARG A 130 12.26 8.66 -6.67
N ARG A 131 11.39 7.91 -5.99
CA ARG A 131 10.00 8.32 -5.75
C ARG A 131 9.90 9.57 -4.87
N THR A 132 10.79 9.71 -3.90
CA THR A 132 10.87 10.90 -3.03
C THR A 132 11.28 12.14 -3.83
N GLU A 133 12.29 12.04 -4.69
CA GLU A 133 12.70 13.11 -5.60
C GLU A 133 11.54 13.56 -6.50
N MET A 134 10.87 12.59 -7.15
CA MET A 134 9.71 12.86 -7.99
C MET A 134 8.56 13.50 -7.20
N ALA A 135 8.26 12.99 -6.00
CA ALA A 135 7.22 13.58 -5.15
C ALA A 135 7.53 15.02 -4.77
N ASN A 136 8.80 15.35 -4.49
CA ASN A 136 9.21 16.73 -4.20
C ASN A 136 9.06 17.67 -5.40
N ILE A 137 9.33 17.19 -6.62
CA ILE A 137 9.07 17.94 -7.85
C ILE A 137 7.58 18.28 -7.97
N TYR A 138 6.70 17.29 -7.75
CA TYR A 138 5.25 17.56 -7.73
C TYR A 138 4.85 18.50 -6.60
N ASN A 139 5.39 18.33 -5.38
CA ASN A 139 5.05 19.19 -4.25
C ASN A 139 5.35 20.66 -4.60
N ASN A 140 6.55 20.93 -5.10
CA ASN A 140 6.97 22.29 -5.46
C ASN A 140 6.13 22.84 -6.62
N ALA A 141 5.93 22.06 -7.67
CA ALA A 141 5.25 22.54 -8.88
C ALA A 141 3.74 22.74 -8.71
N LEU A 142 3.12 22.13 -7.70
CA LEU A 142 1.67 22.13 -7.54
C LEU A 142 1.19 22.86 -6.27
N THR A 143 2.08 23.55 -5.54
CA THR A 143 1.76 24.20 -4.24
C THR A 143 0.68 25.29 -4.35
N ASP A 144 0.66 26.08 -5.42
CA ASP A 144 -0.23 27.25 -5.56
C ASP A 144 -1.55 26.94 -6.26
N LEU A 145 -1.85 25.65 -6.49
CA LEU A 145 -3.07 25.22 -7.15
C LEU A 145 -4.18 24.95 -6.11
N PRO A 146 -5.47 24.97 -6.50
CA PRO A 146 -6.59 24.70 -5.59
C PRO A 146 -6.73 23.21 -5.25
N ILE A 147 -5.63 22.60 -4.82
CA ILE A 147 -5.48 21.19 -4.47
C ILE A 147 -4.76 21.07 -3.11
N SER A 148 -5.16 20.08 -2.32
CA SER A 148 -4.37 19.61 -1.18
C SER A 148 -3.35 18.59 -1.65
N LEU A 149 -2.07 18.87 -1.38
CA LEU A 149 -0.97 17.96 -1.64
C LEU A 149 -0.94 16.81 -0.62
N PRO A 150 -0.27 15.67 -0.95
CA PRO A 150 0.00 14.63 0.05
C PRO A 150 0.67 15.22 1.30
N PRO A 151 0.32 14.74 2.51
CA PRO A 151 0.94 15.24 3.73
C PRO A 151 2.44 14.95 3.72
N LYS A 152 3.23 15.93 4.16
CA LYS A 152 4.65 15.73 4.46
C LYS A 152 4.77 14.78 5.66
N ALA A 153 5.75 13.88 5.60
CA ALA A 153 6.05 13.07 6.77
C ALA A 153 6.58 13.98 7.89
N SER A 154 6.15 13.75 9.13
CA SER A 154 6.74 14.39 10.30
C SER A 154 8.21 14.02 10.44
N ASN A 155 8.96 14.78 11.24
CA ASN A 155 10.30 14.37 11.66
C ASN A 155 10.22 12.92 12.19
N HIS A 156 11.17 12.07 11.78
CA HIS A 156 11.28 10.64 12.10
C HIS A 156 10.34 9.66 11.36
N ASN A 157 9.40 10.14 10.54
CA ASN A 157 8.55 9.29 9.69
C ASN A 157 9.01 9.33 8.22
N GLN A 158 8.77 8.24 7.48
CA GLN A 158 9.10 8.16 6.06
C GLN A 158 7.85 7.86 5.21
N HIS A 159 7.56 8.73 4.24
CA HIS A 159 6.51 8.47 3.27
C HIS A 159 7.01 7.48 2.20
N ALA A 160 6.22 6.43 1.90
CA ALA A 160 6.60 5.39 0.91
C ALA A 160 6.63 5.91 -0.53
N TRP A 161 5.79 6.91 -0.80
CA TRP A 161 5.56 7.45 -2.15
C TRP A 161 5.21 6.35 -3.16
N HIS A 162 4.47 5.33 -2.71
CA HIS A 162 3.87 4.34 -3.60
C HIS A 162 2.83 5.01 -4.52
N LEU A 163 2.03 5.92 -3.97
CA LEU A 163 1.06 6.75 -4.67
C LEU A 163 1.31 8.23 -4.36
N TYR A 164 1.08 9.09 -5.35
CA TYR A 164 1.01 10.54 -5.17
C TYR A 164 -0.46 10.97 -5.30
N VAL A 165 -1.15 11.09 -4.17
CA VAL A 165 -2.59 11.36 -4.12
C VAL A 165 -2.83 12.83 -3.75
N ILE A 166 -3.28 13.62 -4.71
CA ILE A 166 -3.79 14.97 -4.46
C ILE A 166 -5.28 14.91 -4.14
N ARG A 167 -5.81 15.98 -3.53
CA ARG A 167 -7.26 16.16 -3.39
C ARG A 167 -7.65 17.53 -3.90
N LEU A 168 -8.66 17.63 -4.77
CA LEU A 168 -9.21 18.93 -5.14
C LEU A 168 -9.80 19.61 -3.91
N THR A 169 -9.57 20.90 -3.76
CA THR A 169 -10.17 21.70 -2.68
C THR A 169 -11.55 22.20 -3.09
N LYS A 170 -12.30 22.74 -2.13
CA LYS A 170 -13.59 23.40 -2.39
C LYS A 170 -13.48 24.60 -3.36
N ASP A 171 -12.30 25.21 -3.46
CA ASP A 171 -12.02 26.37 -4.31
C ASP A 171 -11.61 25.93 -5.73
N SER A 172 -11.51 24.62 -5.98
CA SER A 172 -11.28 24.07 -7.32
C SER A 172 -12.47 24.41 -8.23
N PRO A 173 -12.24 25.03 -9.39
CA PRO A 173 -13.33 25.44 -10.28
C PRO A 173 -13.93 24.25 -11.05
N ILE A 174 -13.32 23.08 -10.95
CA ILE A 174 -13.80 21.83 -11.52
C ILE A 174 -13.86 20.73 -10.46
N ASN A 175 -14.73 19.75 -10.68
CA ASN A 175 -14.80 18.55 -9.84
C ASN A 175 -13.74 17.51 -10.25
N ARG A 176 -13.60 16.47 -9.43
CA ARG A 176 -12.59 15.42 -9.58
C ARG A 176 -12.74 14.65 -10.89
N ASP A 177 -13.96 14.28 -11.23
CA ASP A 177 -14.22 13.47 -12.42
C ASP A 177 -13.86 14.24 -13.69
N ARG A 178 -14.26 15.52 -13.79
CA ARG A 178 -13.86 16.39 -14.91
C ARG A 178 -12.35 16.62 -14.96
N PHE A 179 -11.68 16.74 -13.81
CA PHE A 179 -10.22 16.82 -13.75
C PHE A 179 -9.59 15.57 -14.36
N ILE A 180 -10.07 14.37 -14.02
CA ILE A 180 -9.56 13.11 -14.58
C ILE A 180 -9.80 13.04 -16.09
N ASP A 181 -10.98 13.45 -16.57
CA ASP A 181 -11.28 13.46 -18.01
C ASP A 181 -10.29 14.35 -18.78
N LEU A 182 -10.02 15.55 -18.26
CA LEU A 182 -9.05 16.49 -18.86
C LEU A 182 -7.61 15.96 -18.83
N MET A 183 -7.24 15.20 -17.79
CA MET A 183 -5.94 14.52 -17.75
C MET A 183 -5.84 13.43 -18.82
N ILE A 184 -6.92 12.68 -19.06
CA ILE A 184 -7.01 11.67 -20.12
C ILE A 184 -6.94 12.32 -21.51
N GLU A 185 -7.60 13.46 -21.73
CA GLU A 185 -7.47 14.26 -22.97
C GLU A 185 -5.99 14.66 -23.23
N GLY A 186 -5.20 14.85 -22.16
CA GLY A 186 -3.75 15.06 -22.20
C GLY A 186 -2.90 13.79 -22.39
N ASN A 187 -3.51 12.63 -22.61
CA ASN A 187 -2.89 11.30 -22.60
C ASN A 187 -2.13 11.02 -21.29
N ILE A 188 -2.77 11.30 -20.15
CA ILE A 188 -2.24 11.02 -18.81
C ILE A 188 -3.29 10.24 -18.00
N GLY A 189 -3.01 8.95 -17.77
CA GLY A 189 -3.85 8.11 -16.93
C GLY A 189 -3.76 8.52 -15.46
N CYS A 190 -4.91 8.78 -14.83
CA CYS A 190 -5.03 8.95 -13.39
C CYS A 190 -5.82 7.78 -12.79
N SER A 191 -5.76 7.63 -11.47
CA SER A 191 -6.58 6.66 -10.74
C SER A 191 -7.15 7.28 -9.47
N VAL A 192 -8.01 6.54 -8.76
CA VAL A 192 -8.64 6.96 -7.51
C VAL A 192 -8.41 5.87 -6.47
N HIS A 193 -7.73 6.22 -5.38
CA HIS A 193 -7.42 5.31 -4.28
C HIS A 193 -8.05 5.85 -2.99
N PHE A 194 -9.22 5.37 -2.57
CA PHE A 194 -10.08 4.34 -3.18
C PHE A 194 -11.55 4.72 -3.02
N ILE A 195 -12.44 4.04 -3.74
CA ILE A 195 -13.87 4.04 -3.42
C ILE A 195 -14.03 3.46 -2.00
N PRO A 196 -14.71 4.16 -1.07
CA PRO A 196 -14.92 3.66 0.28
C PRO A 196 -15.73 2.36 0.27
N LEU A 197 -15.31 1.41 1.11
CA LEU A 197 -15.89 0.07 1.18
C LEU A 197 -17.42 0.10 1.32
N HIS A 198 -17.96 0.99 2.15
CA HIS A 198 -19.39 1.08 2.43
C HIS A 198 -20.25 1.50 1.23
N LEU A 199 -19.65 2.03 0.16
CA LEU A 199 -20.35 2.36 -1.08
C LEU A 199 -20.47 1.16 -2.02
N HIS A 200 -19.59 0.16 -1.91
CA HIS A 200 -19.62 -1.01 -2.77
C HIS A 200 -20.84 -1.89 -2.48
N PRO A 201 -21.52 -2.46 -3.49
CA PRO A 201 -22.78 -3.20 -3.31
C PRO A 201 -22.71 -4.32 -2.27
N TYR A 202 -21.61 -5.07 -2.23
CA TYR A 202 -21.46 -6.19 -1.31
C TYR A 202 -21.52 -5.74 0.16
N TRP A 203 -20.74 -4.73 0.54
CA TRP A 203 -20.72 -4.21 1.92
C TRP A 203 -21.93 -3.37 2.25
N ARG A 204 -22.35 -2.51 1.32
CA ARG A 204 -23.53 -1.68 1.47
C ARG A 204 -24.77 -2.52 1.78
N ASN A 205 -25.03 -3.53 0.96
CA ASN A 205 -26.25 -4.33 1.08
C ASN A 205 -26.15 -5.32 2.26
N ARG A 206 -24.98 -5.94 2.46
CA ARG A 206 -24.79 -6.93 3.55
C ARG A 206 -24.94 -6.32 4.93
N TYR A 207 -24.51 -5.08 5.12
CA TYR A 207 -24.49 -4.41 6.42
C TYR A 207 -25.44 -3.21 6.50
N ASN A 208 -26.29 -3.00 5.49
CA ASN A 208 -27.21 -1.87 5.38
C ASN A 208 -26.55 -0.50 5.60
N LEU A 209 -25.33 -0.33 5.06
CA LEU A 209 -24.55 0.90 5.21
C LEU A 209 -25.10 1.99 4.29
N LYS A 210 -25.04 3.23 4.74
CA LYS A 210 -25.47 4.42 4.00
C LYS A 210 -24.25 5.25 3.58
N PRO A 211 -24.34 6.00 2.46
CA PRO A 211 -23.20 6.82 1.99
C PRO A 211 -22.62 7.76 3.05
N ASN A 212 -23.48 8.31 3.92
CA ASN A 212 -23.11 9.30 4.93
C ASN A 212 -22.67 8.69 6.26
N ASP A 213 -22.61 7.36 6.41
CA ASP A 213 -22.13 6.72 7.65
C ASP A 213 -20.64 7.01 7.91
N PHE A 214 -19.86 7.24 6.85
CA PHE A 214 -18.43 7.55 6.92
C PHE A 214 -18.09 8.80 6.10
N PRO A 215 -18.51 10.00 6.57
CA PRO A 215 -18.45 11.23 5.79
C PRO A 215 -17.02 11.64 5.43
N ASN A 216 -16.04 11.39 6.32
CA ASN A 216 -14.64 11.71 6.06
C ASN A 216 -14.04 10.83 4.94
N ALA A 217 -14.41 9.54 4.91
CA ALA A 217 -13.96 8.63 3.85
C ALA A 217 -14.60 9.00 2.51
N LEU A 218 -15.90 9.35 2.52
CA LEU A 218 -16.62 9.83 1.34
C LEU A 218 -16.00 11.11 0.77
N ASN A 219 -15.78 12.11 1.62
CA ASN A 219 -15.16 13.38 1.22
C ASN A 219 -13.73 13.19 0.68
N ALA A 220 -12.93 12.33 1.32
CA ALA A 220 -11.59 12.02 0.84
C ALA A 220 -11.62 11.37 -0.55
N TYR A 221 -12.55 10.44 -0.79
CA TYR A 221 -12.72 9.76 -2.08
C TYR A 221 -13.20 10.68 -3.19
N GLN A 222 -14.22 11.50 -2.92
CA GLN A 222 -14.84 12.38 -3.94
C GLN A 222 -13.84 13.37 -4.52
N ASN A 223 -12.83 13.76 -3.74
CA ASN A 223 -11.86 14.76 -4.14
C ASN A 223 -10.50 14.17 -4.56
N ALA A 224 -10.25 12.88 -4.33
CA ALA A 224 -8.94 12.26 -4.55
C ALA A 224 -8.64 12.00 -6.04
N VAL A 225 -7.43 12.37 -6.45
CA VAL A 225 -6.80 11.97 -7.73
C VAL A 225 -5.41 11.43 -7.43
N SER A 226 -5.13 10.22 -7.93
CA SER A 226 -3.80 9.61 -7.87
C SER A 226 -3.06 9.88 -9.17
N LEU A 227 -2.04 10.73 -9.10
CA LEU A 227 -1.20 11.08 -10.22
C LEU A 227 -0.18 9.96 -10.51
N PRO A 228 0.27 9.82 -11.77
CA PRO A 228 1.35 8.90 -12.11
C PRO A 228 2.59 9.15 -11.26
N LEU A 229 3.05 8.09 -10.61
CA LEU A 229 4.30 8.07 -9.84
C LEU A 229 4.90 6.66 -9.89
N TYR A 230 5.84 6.44 -10.80
CA TYR A 230 6.60 5.19 -10.92
C TYR A 230 8.03 5.45 -11.39
N THR A 231 8.96 4.59 -10.99
CA THR A 231 10.41 4.85 -11.08
C THR A 231 10.97 4.89 -12.50
N LYS A 232 10.23 4.39 -13.50
CA LYS A 232 10.59 4.47 -14.93
C LYS A 232 10.22 5.81 -15.58
N MET A 233 9.40 6.65 -14.93
CA MET A 233 9.06 7.97 -15.46
C MET A 233 10.33 8.81 -15.67
N GLN A 234 10.44 9.37 -16.86
CA GLN A 234 11.45 10.35 -17.22
C GLN A 234 11.03 11.75 -16.76
N ALA A 235 11.98 12.70 -16.80
CA ALA A 235 11.69 14.08 -16.43
C ALA A 235 10.58 14.68 -17.31
N GLN A 236 10.60 14.39 -18.62
CA GLN A 236 9.59 14.87 -19.57
C GLN A 236 8.20 14.30 -19.28
N ASP A 237 8.10 13.05 -18.82
CA ASP A 237 6.82 12.45 -18.41
C ASP A 237 6.22 13.23 -17.25
N GLN A 238 7.03 13.54 -16.23
CA GLN A 238 6.59 14.28 -15.06
C GLN A 238 6.25 15.73 -15.39
N GLU A 239 7.05 16.40 -16.23
CA GLU A 239 6.78 17.75 -16.72
C GLU A 239 5.47 17.83 -17.52
N LYS A 240 5.19 16.81 -18.34
CA LYS A 240 3.92 16.70 -19.07
C LYS A 240 2.73 16.63 -18.12
N VAL A 241 2.83 15.85 -17.03
CA VAL A 241 1.80 15.78 -15.98
C VAL A 241 1.59 17.16 -15.37
N ILE A 242 2.66 17.80 -14.89
CA ILE A 242 2.61 19.12 -14.24
C ILE A 242 2.01 20.17 -15.18
N THR A 243 2.50 20.24 -16.42
CA THR A 243 2.04 21.23 -17.41
C THR A 243 0.56 21.04 -17.73
N THR A 244 0.09 19.80 -17.84
CA THR A 244 -1.33 19.51 -18.06
C THR A 244 -2.19 19.99 -16.89
N ILE A 245 -1.77 19.71 -15.66
CA ILE A 245 -2.48 20.16 -14.45
C ILE A 245 -2.57 21.70 -14.40
N HIS A 246 -1.46 22.40 -14.67
CA HIS A 246 -1.46 23.87 -14.74
C HIS A 246 -2.38 24.41 -15.83
N LYS A 247 -2.42 23.77 -17.01
CA LYS A 247 -3.34 24.16 -18.09
C LYS A 247 -4.80 23.98 -17.69
N ILE A 248 -5.13 22.92 -16.96
CA ILE A 248 -6.48 22.67 -16.46
C ILE A 248 -6.94 23.82 -15.56
N PHE A 249 -6.11 24.23 -14.59
CA PHE A 249 -6.47 25.30 -13.66
C PHE A 249 -6.33 26.72 -14.22
N LYS A 250 -5.56 26.94 -15.30
CA LYS A 250 -5.49 28.24 -16.00
C LYS A 250 -6.65 28.50 -16.96
N LYS A 251 -7.28 27.43 -17.47
CA LYS A 251 -8.38 27.52 -18.46
C LYS A 251 -9.75 27.72 -17.83
N THR A 252 -9.83 27.84 -16.51
CA THR A 252 -11.07 28.01 -15.75
C THR A 252 -11.00 29.30 -14.96
#